data_AF-A0A957P5L8-F1
#
_entry.id   AF-A0A957P5L8-F1
#
_cell.length_a   1.000
_cell.length_b   1.000
_cell.length_c   1.000
_cell.angle_alpha   90.00
_cell.angle_beta   90.00
_cell.angle_gamma   90.00
#
_symmetry.space_group_name_H-M   'P 1'
#
loop_
_entity.id
_entity.type
_entity.pdbx_description
1 polymer ?
#
loop_
_entity_poly.entity_id
_entity_poly.type
_entity_poly.pdbx_seq_one_letter_code
_entity_poly.pdbx_strand_id
1 'polypeptide(L)'
;VDGDPCVAYMGPGSAGHYVKMVHNGIEYALMQLIAESYDLLHRGYGLTDAELSSVYAEWNQGELNSFLLEITSDIFLKRDAQTNQPLIDEVLDAAKQKGTGKWTSQDAMNLGTPTPTIDAAVAMRNLSA
;
A
#
# COMPACT_ATOMS: atom_id res chain seq x y z
N VAL A 1 10.48 6.94 -17.83
CA VAL A 1 9.40 7.96 -17.95
C VAL A 1 9.77 8.85 -19.11
N ASP A 2 8.84 9.22 -20.00
CA ASP A 2 9.14 10.06 -21.18
C ASP A 2 10.29 9.54 -22.07
N GLY A 3 10.39 8.21 -22.20
CA GLY A 3 11.45 7.56 -22.99
C GLY A 3 12.71 7.20 -22.19
N ASP A 4 12.88 7.72 -20.97
CA ASP A 4 14.03 7.40 -20.13
C ASP A 4 13.86 6.07 -19.38
N PRO A 5 14.93 5.26 -19.27
CA PRO A 5 14.90 4.06 -18.46
C PRO A 5 14.82 4.41 -16.96
N CYS A 6 14.03 3.66 -16.19
CA CYS A 6 13.92 3.83 -14.74
C CYS A 6 15.12 3.21 -14.01
N VAL A 7 16.34 3.69 -14.32
CA VAL A 7 17.60 3.23 -13.73
C VAL A 7 18.56 4.40 -13.57
N ALA A 8 19.28 4.44 -12.46
CA ALA A 8 20.36 5.39 -12.23
C ALA A 8 21.41 4.80 -11.27
N TYR A 9 22.60 5.40 -11.24
CA TYR A 9 23.64 5.05 -10.27
C TYR A 9 23.28 5.64 -8.90
N MET A 10 22.96 4.77 -7.93
CA MET A 10 22.49 5.18 -6.60
C MET A 10 23.62 5.59 -5.64
N GLY A 11 24.88 5.29 -5.97
CA GLY A 11 26.04 5.54 -5.12
C GLY A 11 26.87 4.29 -4.84
N PRO A 12 27.97 4.42 -4.06
CA PRO A 12 28.87 3.32 -3.75
C PRO A 12 28.26 2.34 -2.74
N GLY A 13 28.89 1.16 -2.63
CA GLY A 13 28.52 0.15 -1.63
C GLY A 13 27.09 -0.36 -1.82
N SER A 14 26.30 -0.36 -0.73
CA SER A 14 24.92 -0.89 -0.72
C SER A 14 23.84 0.17 -0.91
N ALA A 15 24.18 1.33 -1.50
CA ALA A 15 23.24 2.44 -1.70
C ALA A 15 21.96 2.02 -2.45
N GLY A 16 22.08 1.20 -3.50
CA GLY A 16 20.90 0.70 -4.23
C GLY A 16 19.97 -0.16 -3.38
N HIS A 17 20.52 -0.99 -2.48
CA HIS A 17 19.70 -1.78 -1.55
C HIS A 17 18.99 -0.88 -0.52
N TYR A 18 19.68 0.18 -0.05
CA TYR A 18 19.10 1.14 0.87
C TYR A 18 17.92 1.91 0.24
N VAL A 19 18.09 2.39 -1.00
CA VAL A 19 16.99 3.02 -1.76
C VAL A 19 15.81 2.07 -1.92
N LYS A 20 16.07 0.78 -2.21
CA LYS A 20 15.00 -0.22 -2.31
C LYS A 20 14.30 -0.49 -0.98
N MET A 21 15.04 -0.52 0.13
CA MET A 21 14.47 -0.66 1.46
C MET A 21 13.49 0.48 1.74
N VAL A 22 13.91 1.74 1.53
CA VAL A 22 13.06 2.93 1.70
C VAL A 22 11.85 2.89 0.78
N HIS A 23 12.00 2.49 -0.48
CA HIS A 23 10.87 2.28 -1.40
C HIS A 23 9.83 1.31 -0.82
N ASN A 24 10.24 0.19 -0.22
CA ASN A 24 9.29 -0.73 0.43
C ASN A 24 8.65 -0.13 1.68
N GLY A 25 9.35 0.73 2.43
CA GLY A 25 8.74 1.49 3.52
C GLY A 25 7.63 2.44 3.04
N ILE A 26 7.89 3.16 1.95
CA ILE A 26 6.90 4.05 1.32
C ILE A 26 5.70 3.25 0.80
N GLU A 27 5.93 2.10 0.17
CA GLU A 27 4.87 1.19 -0.28
C GLU A 27 3.98 0.76 0.88
N TYR A 28 4.54 0.43 2.05
CA TYR A 28 3.77 0.04 3.23
C TYR A 28 2.86 1.17 3.70
N ALA A 29 3.38 2.39 3.76
CA ALA A 29 2.62 3.58 4.14
C ALA A 29 1.45 3.83 3.18
N LEU A 30 1.68 3.78 1.86
CA LEU A 30 0.63 4.01 0.87
C LEU A 30 -0.46 2.93 0.92
N MET A 31 -0.07 1.65 1.03
CA MET A 31 -1.05 0.57 1.20
C MET A 31 -1.89 0.73 2.47
N GLN A 32 -1.28 1.18 3.57
CA GLN A 32 -1.99 1.42 4.82
C GLN A 32 -2.99 2.58 4.69
N LEU A 33 -2.61 3.68 4.05
CA LEU A 33 -3.51 4.82 3.78
C LEU A 33 -4.69 4.42 2.86
N ILE A 34 -4.41 3.58 1.87
CA ILE A 34 -5.46 3.00 1.01
C ILE A 34 -6.41 2.12 1.83
N ALA A 35 -5.89 1.29 2.72
CA ALA A 35 -6.71 0.46 3.61
C ALA A 35 -7.58 1.30 4.57
N GLU A 36 -7.03 2.39 5.12
CA GLU A 36 -7.78 3.30 6.00
C GLU A 36 -8.87 4.06 5.27
N SER A 37 -8.60 4.56 4.07
CA SER A 37 -9.63 5.21 3.23
C SER A 37 -10.74 4.25 2.83
N TYR A 38 -10.39 3.00 2.49
CA TYR A 38 -11.34 1.93 2.24
C TYR A 38 -12.22 1.71 3.46
N ASP A 39 -11.61 1.54 4.63
CA ASP A 39 -12.29 1.24 5.87
C ASP A 39 -13.27 2.36 6.28
N LEU A 40 -12.84 3.62 6.14
CA LEU A 40 -13.66 4.79 6.40
C LEU A 40 -14.86 4.89 5.45
N LEU A 41 -14.66 4.64 4.16
CA LEU A 41 -15.74 4.72 3.17
C LEU A 41 -16.69 3.52 3.26
N HIS A 42 -16.16 2.33 3.50
CA HIS A 42 -16.96 1.12 3.58
C HIS A 42 -17.73 1.02 4.90
N ARG A 43 -17.03 1.01 6.04
CA ARG A 43 -17.68 0.86 7.35
C ARG A 43 -18.22 2.17 7.91
N GLY A 44 -17.54 3.29 7.64
CA GLY A 44 -17.93 4.61 8.15
C GLY A 44 -19.04 5.27 7.34
N TYR A 45 -18.97 5.20 6.01
CA TYR A 45 -19.96 5.83 5.11
C TYR A 45 -20.96 4.83 4.49
N GLY A 46 -20.64 3.54 4.44
CA GLY A 46 -21.54 2.49 3.95
C GLY A 46 -21.48 2.26 2.44
N LEU A 47 -20.39 2.63 1.76
CA LEU A 47 -20.25 2.36 0.33
C LEU A 47 -20.13 0.87 0.05
N THR A 48 -20.82 0.42 -1.01
CA THR A 48 -20.67 -0.91 -1.59
C THR A 48 -19.36 -1.04 -2.38
N ASP A 49 -18.91 -2.26 -2.63
CA ASP A 49 -17.68 -2.52 -3.42
C ASP A 49 -17.72 -1.89 -4.82
N ALA A 50 -18.89 -1.86 -5.46
CA ALA A 50 -19.06 -1.23 -6.77
C ALA A 50 -18.89 0.30 -6.69
N GLU A 51 -19.38 0.93 -5.63
CA GLU A 51 -19.20 2.36 -5.39
C GLU A 51 -17.75 2.68 -5.01
N LEU A 52 -17.12 1.85 -4.17
CA LEU A 52 -15.70 1.95 -3.84
C LEU A 52 -14.83 1.84 -5.09
N SER A 53 -15.07 0.85 -5.95
CA SER A 53 -14.38 0.72 -7.23
C SER A 53 -14.49 2.00 -8.07
N SER A 54 -15.69 2.58 -8.14
CA SER A 54 -15.94 3.81 -8.90
C SER A 54 -15.18 5.02 -8.31
N VAL A 55 -15.18 5.17 -6.98
CA VAL A 55 -14.45 6.25 -6.29
C VAL A 55 -12.94 6.14 -6.52
N TYR A 56 -12.37 4.95 -6.34
CA TYR A 56 -10.93 4.74 -6.52
C TYR A 56 -10.52 4.89 -7.99
N ALA A 57 -11.37 4.46 -8.93
CA ALA A 57 -11.16 4.68 -10.36
C ALA A 57 -11.18 6.16 -10.72
N GLU A 58 -12.10 6.94 -10.15
CA GLU A 58 -12.16 8.40 -10.32
C GLU A 58 -10.90 9.08 -9.77
N TRP A 59 -10.48 8.75 -8.55
CA TRP A 59 -9.25 9.26 -7.96
C TRP A 59 -8.01 8.95 -8.80
N ASN A 60 -7.99 7.76 -9.42
CA ASN A 60 -6.90 7.35 -10.30
C ASN A 60 -6.85 8.14 -11.62
N GLN A 61 -7.90 8.88 -11.99
CA GLN A 61 -7.85 9.82 -13.13
C GLN A 61 -7.33 11.22 -12.72
N GLY A 62 -7.16 11.46 -11.42
CA GLY A 62 -6.72 12.74 -10.87
C GLY A 62 -5.26 12.72 -10.39
N GLU A 63 -5.00 13.52 -9.35
CA GLU A 63 -3.66 13.66 -8.76
C GLU A 63 -3.13 12.39 -8.09
N LEU A 64 -4.02 11.46 -7.73
CA LEU A 64 -3.69 10.18 -7.09
C LEU A 64 -3.41 9.07 -8.10
N ASN A 65 -3.29 9.40 -9.40
CA ASN A 65 -2.97 8.44 -10.46
C ASN A 65 -1.74 7.61 -10.07
N SER A 66 -1.96 6.33 -9.82
CA SER A 66 -0.92 5.41 -9.40
C SER A 66 -1.34 3.96 -9.58
N PHE A 67 -0.35 3.09 -9.74
CA PHE A 67 -0.57 1.66 -9.85
C PHE A 67 -1.32 1.07 -8.65
N LEU A 68 -1.05 1.55 -7.42
CA LEU A 68 -1.72 1.04 -6.21
C LEU A 68 -3.21 1.40 -6.19
N LEU A 69 -3.58 2.60 -6.66
CA LEU A 69 -4.99 2.98 -6.78
C LEU A 69 -5.71 2.17 -7.86
N GLU A 70 -5.07 1.99 -9.02
CA GLU A 70 -5.60 1.18 -10.14
C GLU A 70 -5.95 -0.25 -9.70
N ILE A 71 -5.00 -0.96 -9.09
CA ILE A 71 -5.26 -2.34 -8.64
C ILE A 71 -6.30 -2.38 -7.53
N THR A 72 -6.40 -1.33 -6.71
CA THR A 72 -7.39 -1.27 -5.62
C THR A 72 -8.80 -1.15 -6.19
N SER A 73 -9.02 -0.31 -7.20
CA SER A 73 -10.33 -0.23 -7.86
C SER A 73 -10.74 -1.56 -8.50
N ASP A 74 -9.78 -2.31 -9.04
CA ASP A 74 -10.03 -3.62 -9.66
C ASP A 74 -10.33 -4.71 -8.63
N ILE A 75 -9.67 -4.67 -7.46
CA ILE A 75 -9.84 -5.64 -6.38
C ILE A 75 -11.30 -5.68 -5.89
N PHE A 76 -11.96 -4.53 -5.74
CA PHE A 76 -13.34 -4.46 -5.26
C PHE A 76 -14.35 -5.18 -6.19
N LEU A 77 -14.05 -5.28 -7.49
CA LEU A 77 -14.92 -5.97 -8.44
C LEU A 77 -14.62 -7.45 -8.57
N LYS A 78 -13.58 -7.95 -7.88
CA LYS A 78 -13.16 -9.33 -8.00
C LYS A 78 -14.09 -10.24 -7.20
N ARG A 79 -14.62 -11.27 -7.88
CA ARG A 79 -15.38 -12.36 -7.24
C ARG A 79 -14.53 -13.59 -7.03
N ASP A 80 -14.78 -14.29 -5.92
CA ASP A 80 -14.23 -15.62 -5.70
C ASP A 80 -14.85 -16.64 -6.68
N ALA A 81 -14.02 -17.51 -7.24
CA ALA A 81 -14.46 -18.45 -8.27
C ALA A 81 -15.28 -19.63 -7.71
N GLN A 82 -15.20 -19.90 -6.41
CA GLN A 82 -15.86 -21.02 -5.75
C GLN A 82 -17.16 -20.59 -5.08
N THR A 83 -17.16 -19.46 -4.37
CA THR A 83 -18.30 -18.95 -3.59
C THR A 83 -19.13 -17.91 -4.35
N ASN A 84 -18.57 -17.31 -5.41
CA ASN A 84 -19.14 -16.18 -6.14
C ASN A 84 -19.41 -14.93 -5.28
N GLN A 85 -18.86 -14.88 -4.06
CA GLN A 85 -18.86 -13.70 -3.18
C GLN A 85 -17.76 -12.72 -3.59
N PRO A 86 -17.80 -11.45 -3.13
CA PRO A 86 -16.67 -10.54 -3.25
C PRO A 86 -15.41 -11.18 -2.67
N LEU A 87 -14.33 -11.23 -3.45
CA LEU A 87 -13.10 -11.90 -3.03
C LEU A 87 -12.48 -11.21 -1.80
N ILE A 88 -12.63 -9.89 -1.70
CA ILE A 88 -12.07 -9.10 -0.60
C ILE A 88 -12.62 -9.53 0.77
N ASP A 89 -13.88 -9.96 0.84
CA ASP A 89 -14.53 -10.42 2.07
C ASP A 89 -14.10 -11.83 2.50
N GLU A 90 -13.56 -12.62 1.56
CA GLU A 90 -13.10 -13.99 1.80
C GLU A 90 -11.61 -14.04 2.18
N VAL A 91 -10.88 -12.93 2.04
CA VAL A 91 -9.47 -12.83 2.39
C VAL A 91 -9.33 -12.59 3.89
N LEU A 92 -8.65 -13.52 4.58
CA LEU A 92 -8.27 -13.32 5.98
C LEU A 92 -7.45 -12.03 6.13
N ASP A 93 -7.91 -11.16 7.02
CA ASP A 93 -7.37 -9.84 7.32
C ASP A 93 -6.09 -9.90 8.16
N ALA A 94 -5.15 -10.78 7.78
CA ALA A 94 -3.85 -10.96 8.44
C ALA A 94 -2.70 -10.57 7.51
N ALA A 95 -2.27 -9.30 7.60
CA ALA A 95 -1.29 -8.74 6.69
C ALA A 95 0.13 -9.22 7.00
N LYS A 96 0.66 -10.09 6.14
CA LYS A 96 2.05 -10.55 6.23
C LYS A 96 3.06 -9.47 5.79
N GLN A 97 4.28 -9.60 6.29
CA GLN A 97 5.43 -8.79 5.86
C GLN A 97 6.72 -9.62 5.78
N LYS A 98 7.64 -9.19 4.89
CA LYS A 98 8.95 -9.84 4.69
C LYS A 98 10.12 -9.11 5.37
N GLY A 99 9.83 -8.07 6.13
CA GLY A 99 10.80 -7.35 6.99
C GLY A 99 11.36 -6.05 6.42
N THR A 100 11.26 -5.78 5.11
CA THR A 100 11.84 -4.56 4.51
C THR A 100 11.20 -3.25 5.00
N GLY A 101 9.88 -3.25 5.23
CA GLY A 101 9.19 -2.11 5.86
C GLY A 101 9.70 -1.86 7.29
N LYS A 102 9.82 -2.93 8.09
CA LYS A 102 10.39 -2.87 9.45
C LYS A 102 11.83 -2.33 9.45
N TRP A 103 12.68 -2.76 8.50
CA TRP A 103 14.06 -2.26 8.41
C TRP A 103 14.11 -0.75 8.16
N THR A 104 13.17 -0.22 7.34
CA THR A 104 13.06 1.23 7.11
C THR A 104 12.78 1.99 8.40
N SER A 105 11.78 1.56 9.18
CA SER A 105 11.47 2.16 10.49
C SER A 105 12.63 2.07 11.48
N GLN A 106 13.29 0.91 11.57
CA GLN A 106 14.44 0.71 12.46
C GLN A 106 15.60 1.65 12.11
N ASP A 107 15.91 1.77 10.81
CA ASP A 107 16.99 2.64 10.35
C ASP A 107 16.66 4.13 10.56
N ALA A 108 15.42 4.53 10.30
CA ALA A 108 14.93 5.89 10.57
C ALA A 108 15.11 6.27 12.05
N MET A 109 14.81 5.36 12.98
CA MET A 109 15.04 5.56 14.42
C MET A 109 16.54 5.69 14.76
N ASN A 110 17.41 4.88 14.14
CA ASN A 110 18.86 4.97 14.35
C ASN A 110 19.43 6.30 13.85
N LEU A 111 18.89 6.83 12.76
CA LEU A 111 19.29 8.11 12.17
C LEU A 111 18.65 9.32 12.86
N GLY A 112 17.68 9.12 13.75
CA GLY A 112 16.89 10.21 14.33
C GLY A 112 16.00 10.93 13.31
N THR A 113 15.60 10.25 12.23
CA THR A 113 14.73 10.80 11.19
C THR A 113 13.29 10.34 11.43
N PRO A 114 12.32 11.25 11.59
CA PRO A 114 10.94 10.85 11.87
C PRO A 114 10.24 10.30 10.62
N THR A 115 9.72 9.07 10.69
CA THR A 115 8.92 8.42 9.63
C THR A 115 7.60 7.82 10.14
N PRO A 116 6.77 8.60 10.85
CA PRO A 116 5.63 8.07 11.61
C PRO A 116 4.60 7.32 10.76
N THR A 117 4.41 7.69 9.49
CA THR A 117 3.46 7.01 8.59
C THR A 117 3.94 5.60 8.23
N ILE A 118 5.24 5.40 8.04
CA ILE A 118 5.82 4.08 7.77
C ILE A 118 5.77 3.24 9.05
N ASP A 119 6.08 3.85 10.20
CA ASP A 119 6.04 3.18 11.50
C ASP A 119 4.63 2.69 11.83
N ALA A 120 3.61 3.52 11.59
CA ALA A 120 2.21 3.15 11.73
C ALA A 120 1.85 1.98 10.80
N ALA A 121 2.24 2.03 9.53
CA ALA A 121 1.96 0.94 8.59
C ALA A 121 2.58 -0.40 9.03
N VAL A 122 3.79 -0.39 9.59
CA VAL A 122 4.41 -1.60 10.16
C VAL A 122 3.63 -2.08 11.39
N ALA A 123 3.22 -1.17 12.27
CA ALA A 123 2.45 -1.49 13.47
C ALA A 123 1.07 -2.08 13.14
N MET A 124 0.36 -1.52 12.16
CA MET A 124 -0.97 -1.98 11.75
C MET A 124 -0.93 -3.40 11.16
N ARG A 125 0.11 -3.74 10.41
CA ARG A 125 0.32 -5.13 9.97
C ARG A 125 0.54 -6.08 11.14
N ASN A 126 1.33 -5.68 12.14
CA ASN A 126 1.53 -6.49 13.34
C ASN A 126 0.25 -6.64 14.17
N LEU A 127 -0.61 -5.62 14.18
CA LEU A 127 -1.90 -5.67 14.87
C LEU A 127 -2.86 -6.69 14.21
N SER A 128 -2.78 -6.83 12.90
CA SER A 128 -3.61 -7.76 12.11
C SER A 128 -3.13 -9.22 12.13
N ALA A 129 -1.93 -9.48 12.66
CA ALA A 129 -1.20 -10.74 12.47
C ALA A 129 -1.67 -11.91 13.33
#